data_AF-A0A6I3U9S9-F1
#
_entry.id   AF-A0A6I3U9S9-F1
#
_cell.length_a   1.000
_cell.length_b   1.000
_cell.length_c   1.000
_cell.angle_alpha   90.00
_cell.angle_beta   90.00
_cell.angle_gamma   90.00
#
_symmetry.space_group_name_H-M   'P 1'
#
loop_
_entity.id
_entity.type
_entity.pdbx_description
1 polymer ?
#
loop_
_entity_poly.entity_id
_entity_poly.type
_entity_poly.pdbx_seq_one_letter_code
_entity_poly.pdbx_strand_id
1 'polypeptide(L)'
;IRAARELGIATVAVYSTADKEALHTLLADEAICIGPGKATESYLNINAILSAAVLTEAEAIHPGFGFLSENSKFATMCDEVGIK
;
A
#
# COMPACT_ATOMS: atom_id res chain seq x y z
N ILE A 1 9.58 -3.73 -1.44
CA ILE A 1 10.41 -2.49 -1.41
C ILE A 1 11.84 -2.76 -1.88
N ARG A 2 12.70 -3.45 -1.12
CA ARG A 2 14.11 -3.68 -1.54
C ARG A 2 14.26 -4.29 -2.93
N ALA A 3 13.58 -5.40 -3.19
CA ALA A 3 13.60 -6.05 -4.51
C ALA A 3 13.11 -5.12 -5.64
N ALA A 4 12.04 -4.36 -5.41
CA ALA A 4 11.54 -3.39 -6.39
C ALA A 4 12.59 -2.30 -6.68
N ARG A 5 13.24 -1.77 -5.64
CA ARG A 5 14.34 -0.80 -5.78
C ARG A 5 15.55 -1.38 -6.52
N GLU A 6 15.93 -2.62 -6.24
CA GLU A 6 17.02 -3.32 -6.95
C GLU A 6 16.73 -3.50 -8.44
N LEU A 7 15.44 -3.61 -8.81
CA LEU A 7 14.97 -3.68 -10.19
C LEU A 7 14.75 -2.30 -10.84
N GLY A 8 15.02 -1.20 -10.13
CA GLY A 8 14.78 0.16 -10.61
C GLY A 8 13.31 0.56 -10.69
N ILE A 9 12.43 -0.15 -9.97
CA ILE A 9 10.99 0.15 -9.88
C ILE A 9 10.77 1.15 -8.76
N ALA A 10 10.06 2.24 -9.04
CA ALA A 10 9.68 3.24 -8.05
C ALA A 10 8.75 2.63 -6.98
N THR A 11 8.95 3.00 -5.72
CA THR A 11 8.26 2.38 -4.60
C THR A 11 7.46 3.37 -3.77
N VAL A 12 6.19 3.01 -3.53
CA VAL A 12 5.30 3.72 -2.61
C VAL A 12 5.02 2.83 -1.42
N ALA A 13 5.22 3.35 -0.20
CA ALA A 13 4.77 2.73 1.03
C ALA A 13 3.47 3.37 1.52
N VAL A 14 2.62 2.59 2.17
CA VAL A 14 1.48 3.11 2.94
C VAL A 14 1.73 2.93 4.43
N TYR A 15 1.21 3.84 5.25
CA TYR A 15 1.42 3.80 6.70
C TYR A 15 0.24 4.37 7.48
N SER A 16 0.06 3.88 8.72
CA SER A 16 -0.86 4.49 9.69
C SER A 16 -0.19 5.65 10.42
N THR A 17 -0.94 6.57 11.05
CA THR A 17 -0.33 7.68 11.81
C THR A 17 0.69 7.24 12.87
N ALA A 18 0.53 6.03 13.43
CA ALA A 18 1.46 5.45 14.40
C ALA A 18 2.77 4.97 13.76
N ASP A 19 2.73 4.62 12.47
CA ASP A 19 3.86 4.04 11.73
C ASP A 19 4.59 5.06 10.84
N LYS A 20 4.37 6.36 11.08
CA LYS A 20 4.96 7.44 10.27
C LYS A 20 6.48 7.31 10.11
N GLU A 21 7.16 6.88 11.17
CA GLU A 21 8.61 6.75 11.24
C GLU A 21 9.09 5.28 11.12
N ALA A 22 8.20 4.38 10.70
CA ALA A 22 8.54 2.98 10.52
C ALA A 22 9.55 2.78 9.38
N LEU A 23 10.38 1.74 9.46
CA LEU A 23 11.47 1.53 8.52
C LEU A 23 11.01 1.44 7.05
N HIS A 24 9.83 0.88 6.77
CA HIS A 24 9.34 0.75 5.39
C HIS A 24 8.97 2.10 4.76
N THR A 25 8.53 3.09 5.55
CA THR A 25 8.25 4.44 5.06
C THR A 25 9.53 5.18 4.69
N LEU A 26 10.59 4.97 5.47
CA LEU A 26 11.92 5.55 5.21
C LEU A 26 12.65 4.89 4.04
N LEU A 27 12.27 3.65 3.69
CA LEU A 27 12.88 2.89 2.59
C LEU A 27 12.19 3.07 1.25
N ALA A 28 10.92 3.50 1.22
CA ALA A 28 10.22 3.76 -0.02
C ALA A 28 10.61 5.13 -0.60
N ASP A 29 10.38 5.33 -1.89
CA ASP A 29 10.62 6.60 -2.55
C ASP A 29 9.52 7.62 -2.18
N GLU A 30 8.30 7.13 -1.96
CA GLU A 30 7.17 7.90 -1.44
C GLU A 30 6.45 7.14 -0.31
N ALA A 31 5.80 7.87 0.59
CA ALA A 31 5.03 7.30 1.69
C ALA A 31 3.70 8.05 1.89
N ILE A 32 2.58 7.31 1.90
CA ILE A 32 1.22 7.88 2.03
C ILE A 32 0.57 7.43 3.34
N CYS A 33 0.05 8.40 4.11
CA CYS A 33 -0.73 8.13 5.30
C CYS A 33 -2.14 7.65 4.92
N ILE A 34 -2.52 6.45 5.37
CA ILE A 34 -3.80 5.81 5.01
C ILE A 34 -4.81 5.77 6.17
N GLY A 35 -4.49 6.35 7.32
CA GLY A 35 -5.42 6.44 8.45
C GLY A 35 -4.76 6.37 9.82
N PRO A 36 -5.57 6.27 10.89
CA PRO A 36 -5.09 6.20 12.26
C PRO A 36 -4.43 4.85 12.58
N GLY A 37 -3.77 4.75 13.74
CA GLY A 37 -2.98 3.59 14.15
C GLY A 37 -3.72 2.25 14.20
N LYS A 38 -5.06 2.23 14.26
CA LYS A 38 -5.83 0.99 14.27
C LYS A 38 -5.88 0.40 12.87
N ALA A 39 -5.43 -0.86 12.71
CA ALA A 39 -5.37 -1.52 11.40
C ALA A 39 -6.71 -1.57 10.66
N THR A 40 -7.84 -1.73 11.36
CA THR A 40 -9.20 -1.73 10.75
C THR A 40 -9.56 -0.41 10.08
N GLU A 41 -8.88 0.67 10.47
CA GLU A 41 -9.09 2.03 9.96
C GLU A 41 -7.96 2.49 9.03
N SER A 42 -6.90 1.68 8.88
CA SER A 42 -5.73 1.93 8.02
C SER A 42 -5.44 0.73 7.10
N TYR A 43 -4.58 -0.21 7.49
CA TYR A 43 -4.10 -1.31 6.62
C TYR A 43 -5.18 -2.29 6.13
N LEU A 44 -6.34 -2.36 6.80
CA LEU A 44 -7.49 -3.15 6.36
C LEU A 44 -8.55 -2.30 5.65
N ASN A 45 -8.31 -0.99 5.50
CA ASN A 45 -9.17 -0.10 4.77
C ASN A 45 -8.83 -0.12 3.28
N ILE A 46 -9.54 -0.98 2.55
CA ILE A 46 -9.39 -1.16 1.10
C ILE A 46 -9.46 0.18 0.34
N ASN A 47 -10.43 1.04 0.68
CA ASN A 47 -10.61 2.31 -0.01
C ASN A 47 -9.41 3.24 0.18
N ALA A 48 -8.83 3.27 1.38
CA ALA A 48 -7.66 4.10 1.66
C ALA A 48 -6.43 3.62 0.87
N ILE A 49 -6.23 2.31 0.77
CA ILE A 49 -5.12 1.72 0.01
C ILE A 49 -5.27 1.96 -1.49
N LEU A 50 -6.46 1.71 -2.05
CA LEU A 50 -6.73 1.97 -3.48
C LEU A 50 -6.60 3.47 -3.80
N SER A 51 -7.10 4.34 -2.92
CA SER A 51 -6.96 5.79 -3.09
C SER A 51 -5.50 6.23 -3.09
N ALA A 52 -4.68 5.65 -2.21
CA ALA A 52 -3.24 5.91 -2.19
C ALA A 52 -2.58 5.46 -3.51
N ALA A 53 -2.89 4.25 -3.98
CA ALA A 53 -2.32 3.73 -5.21
C ALA A 53 -2.73 4.55 -6.44
N VAL A 54 -3.99 4.98 -6.54
CA VAL A 54 -4.47 5.86 -7.62
C VAL A 54 -3.82 7.23 -7.56
N LEU A 55 -3.70 7.82 -6.36
CA LEU A 55 -3.09 9.14 -6.17
C LEU A 55 -1.61 9.16 -6.59
N THR A 56 -0.89 8.07 -6.34
CA THR A 56 0.52 7.92 -6.69
C THR A 56 0.72 7.27 -8.06
N GLU A 57 -0.34 7.09 -8.85
CA GLU A 57 -0.30 6.45 -10.17
C GLU A 57 0.41 5.09 -10.16
N ALA A 58 0.24 4.32 -9.09
CA ALA A 58 0.88 3.01 -8.94
C ALA A 58 0.25 1.98 -9.88
N GLU A 59 1.11 1.28 -10.64
CA GLU A 59 0.67 0.26 -11.61
C GLU A 59 0.35 -1.10 -10.96
N ALA A 60 0.92 -1.37 -9.78
CA ALA A 60 0.75 -2.63 -9.07
C ALA A 60 0.79 -2.45 -7.54
N ILE A 61 0.08 -3.31 -6.81
CA ILE A 61 0.11 -3.40 -5.35
C ILE A 61 0.66 -4.76 -4.94
N HIS A 62 1.71 -4.75 -4.14
CA HIS A 62 2.16 -5.94 -3.44
C HIS A 62 1.63 -5.95 -1.99
N PRO A 63 0.65 -6.79 -1.63
CA PRO A 63 0.03 -6.78 -0.31
C PRO A 63 0.90 -7.41 0.80
N GLY A 64 2.03 -8.01 0.43
CA GLY A 64 2.86 -8.77 1.38
C GLY A 64 2.13 -10.01 1.88
N PHE A 65 2.11 -10.21 3.19
CA PHE A 65 1.42 -11.31 3.87
C PHE A 65 0.51 -10.80 4.98
N GLY A 66 -0.60 -11.49 5.20
CA GLY A 66 -1.64 -11.02 6.12
C GLY A 66 -2.39 -9.81 5.57
N PHE A 67 -3.17 -9.15 6.43
CA PHE A 67 -4.05 -8.04 6.04
C PHE A 67 -4.98 -8.39 4.87
N LEU A 68 -4.72 -7.81 3.69
CA LEU A 68 -5.53 -7.96 2.49
C LEU A 68 -4.94 -8.96 1.49
N SER A 69 -3.82 -9.63 1.81
CA SER A 69 -3.14 -10.56 0.89
C SER A 69 -4.01 -11.73 0.44
N GLU A 70 -5.01 -12.10 1.24
CA GLU A 70 -5.94 -13.22 0.97
C GLU A 70 -7.41 -12.74 0.90
N ASN A 71 -7.61 -11.44 0.64
CA ASN A 71 -8.94 -10.86 0.56
C ASN A 71 -9.41 -10.78 -0.90
N SER A 72 -10.36 -11.64 -1.28
CA SER A 72 -10.89 -11.69 -2.65
C SER A 72 -11.50 -10.37 -3.11
N LYS A 73 -12.20 -9.66 -2.22
CA LYS A 73 -12.81 -8.36 -2.53
C LYS A 73 -11.74 -7.32 -2.84
N PHE A 74 -10.63 -7.31 -2.11
CA PHE A 74 -9.51 -6.41 -2.40
C PHE A 74 -8.93 -6.69 -3.78
N ALA A 75 -8.66 -7.96 -4.11
CA ALA A 75 -8.14 -8.33 -5.42
C ALA A 75 -9.07 -7.91 -6.57
N THR A 76 -10.37 -8.17 -6.45
CA THR A 76 -11.37 -7.74 -7.45
C THR A 76 -11.37 -6.22 -7.63
N MET A 77 -11.31 -5.47 -6.53
CA MET A 77 -11.30 -4.00 -6.63
C MET A 77 -10.02 -3.45 -7.25
N CYS A 78 -8.84 -4.07 -7.01
CA CYS A 78 -7.61 -3.70 -7.71
C CYS A 78 -7.74 -3.88 -9.22
N ASP A 79 -8.27 -5.01 -9.67
CA ASP A 79 -8.49 -5.29 -11.10
C ASP A 79 -9.46 -4.28 -11.73
N GLU A 80 -10.53 -3.89 -11.03
CA GLU A 80 -11.52 -2.90 -11.50
C GLU A 80 -10.91 -1.51 -11.73
N VAL A 81 -9.88 -1.14 -10.97
CA VAL A 81 -9.17 0.15 -11.13
C VAL A 81 -7.89 0.03 -11.96
N GLY A 82 -7.64 -1.13 -12.56
CA GLY A 82 -6.50 -1.37 -13.45
C GLY A 82 -5.16 -1.57 -12.73
N ILE A 83 -5.18 -1.85 -11.43
CA ILE A 83 -3.98 -2.09 -10.62
C ILE A 83 -3.71 -3.59 -10.55
N LYS A 84 -2.45 -3.98 -10.81
CA LYS A 84 -2.00 -5.38 -10.77
C LYS A 84 -1.59 -5.89 -9.39
#